data_AF-A0A3C0DTA2-F1
#
_entry.id   AF-A0A3C0DTA2-F1
#
_cell.length_a   1.000
_cell.length_b   1.000
_cell.length_c   1.000
_cell.angle_alpha   90.00
_cell.angle_beta   90.00
_cell.angle_gamma   90.00
#
_symmetry.space_group_name_H-M   'P 1'
#
loop_
_entity.id
_entity.type
_entity.pdbx_description
1 polymer ?
#
loop_
_entity_poly.entity_id
_entity_poly.type
_entity_poly.pdbx_seq_one_letter_code
_entity_poly.pdbx_strand_id
1 'polypeptide(L)'
;MNTSRNPFVRFPEILFSTFLFVITGMIWQSTKVSIDSDPMSLLESDKRHLETYERISSFLNNDTALVISIESDQIFTSTGLDHIRKISDAITSQDGLVDVKSLTHSYKPVRKGLAFKMVPFVPNAKLTEKQIASIREFSVTHPLVRNIMVSRDGKITLITATYKRDLRTS
;
A
#
# COMPACT_ATOMS: atom_id res chain seq x y z
N MET A 1 38.76 -48.71 38.50
CA MET A 1 37.89 -47.57 38.87
C MET A 1 38.24 -46.39 37.98
N ASN A 2 37.44 -46.10 36.97
CA ASN A 2 37.52 -44.83 36.25
C ASN A 2 36.10 -44.30 36.14
N THR A 3 35.64 -43.66 37.21
CA THR A 3 34.41 -42.88 37.20
C THR A 3 34.66 -41.68 36.29
N SER A 4 34.24 -41.78 35.03
CA SER A 4 34.41 -40.70 34.06
C SER A 4 33.84 -39.41 34.64
N ARG A 5 34.67 -38.37 34.80
CA ARG A 5 34.30 -37.02 35.26
C ARG A 5 33.47 -36.26 34.22
N ASN A 6 32.70 -36.97 33.39
CA ASN A 6 31.91 -36.38 32.33
C ASN A 6 30.48 -36.12 32.85
N PRO A 7 30.09 -34.86 33.09
CA PRO A 7 28.76 -34.53 33.62
C PRO A 7 27.62 -34.98 32.70
N PHE A 8 27.89 -35.17 31.39
CA PHE A 8 26.91 -35.64 30.40
C PHE A 8 26.44 -37.09 30.61
N VAL A 9 27.28 -37.94 31.21
CA VAL A 9 26.95 -39.37 31.45
C VAL A 9 26.36 -39.59 32.84
N ARG A 10 26.62 -38.66 33.78
CA ARG A 10 26.23 -38.79 35.18
C ARG A 10 24.81 -38.27 35.47
N PHE A 11 24.36 -37.26 34.71
CA PHE A 11 23.03 -36.65 34.88
C PHE A 11 22.35 -36.35 33.52
N PRO A 12 22.10 -37.38 32.68
CA PRO A 12 21.57 -37.20 31.33
C PRO A 12 20.19 -36.56 31.30
N GLU A 13 19.30 -36.90 32.25
CA GLU A 13 17.92 -36.40 32.30
C GLU A 13 17.85 -34.91 32.65
N ILE A 14 18.73 -34.44 33.53
CA ILE A 14 18.79 -33.03 33.96
C ILE A 14 19.27 -32.17 32.78
N LEU A 15 20.35 -32.59 32.11
CA LEU A 15 20.89 -31.87 30.96
C LEU A 15 19.91 -31.82 29.79
N PHE A 16 19.21 -32.94 29.53
CA PHE A 16 18.17 -32.96 28.50
C PHE A 16 17.00 -32.03 28.84
N SER A 17 16.56 -32.02 30.10
CA SER A 17 15.49 -31.12 30.56
C SER A 17 15.89 -29.64 30.47
N THR A 18 17.13 -29.31 30.86
CA THR A 18 17.66 -27.94 30.72
C THR A 18 17.77 -27.53 29.24
N PHE A 19 18.25 -28.42 28.38
CA PHE A 19 18.34 -28.16 26.95
C PHE A 19 16.95 -27.94 26.32
N LEU A 20 15.97 -28.78 26.67
CA LEU A 20 14.59 -28.65 26.22
C LEU A 20 13.97 -27.34 26.71
N PHE A 21 14.23 -26.93 27.95
CA PHE A 21 13.77 -25.67 28.50
C PHE A 21 14.35 -24.46 27.73
N VAL A 22 15.66 -24.47 27.45
CA VAL A 22 16.33 -23.41 26.68
C VAL A 22 15.78 -23.35 25.25
N ILE A 23 15.63 -24.48 24.57
CA ILE A 23 15.05 -24.53 23.21
C ILE A 23 13.62 -24.01 23.21
N THR A 24 12.79 -24.44 24.16
CA THR A 24 11.39 -24.00 24.23
C THR A 24 11.31 -22.49 24.47
N GLY A 25 12.18 -21.95 25.33
CA GLY A 25 12.31 -20.51 25.53
C GLY A 25 12.75 -19.76 24.26
N MET A 26 13.72 -20.29 23.52
CA MET A 26 14.17 -19.69 22.25
C MET A 26 13.10 -19.75 21.16
N ILE A 27 12.37 -20.87 21.03
CA ILE A 27 11.25 -21.00 20.09
C ILE A 27 10.17 -19.97 20.45
N TRP A 28 9.82 -19.84 21.72
CA TRP A 28 8.84 -18.85 22.16
C TRP A 28 9.30 -17.42 21.87
N GLN A 29 10.57 -17.10 22.10
CA GLN A 29 11.12 -15.79 21.76
C GLN A 29 11.16 -15.55 20.24
N SER A 30 11.45 -16.58 19.44
CA SER A 30 11.46 -16.49 17.98
C SER A 30 10.08 -16.16 17.39
N THR A 31 8.99 -16.57 18.04
CA THR A 31 7.63 -16.17 17.61
C THR A 31 7.33 -14.70 17.81
N LYS A 32 8.16 -13.97 18.57
CA LYS A 32 8.02 -12.52 18.81
C LYS A 32 8.95 -11.68 17.93
N VAL A 33 9.64 -12.30 16.97
CA VAL A 33 10.48 -11.56 16.02
C VAL A 33 9.56 -10.78 15.08
N SER A 34 9.60 -9.46 15.19
CA SER A 34 8.96 -8.54 14.26
C SER A 34 9.96 -8.15 13.17
N ILE A 35 9.50 -8.10 11.92
CA ILE A 35 10.31 -7.62 10.80
C ILE A 35 10.06 -6.12 10.69
N ASP A 36 11.04 -5.33 11.12
CA ASP A 36 11.00 -3.89 10.88
C ASP A 36 11.50 -3.61 9.45
N SER A 37 10.68 -2.88 8.70
CA SER A 37 10.92 -2.50 7.30
C SER A 37 11.15 -0.99 7.19
N ASP A 38 11.67 -0.35 8.25
CA ASP A 38 11.91 1.07 8.23
C ASP A 38 13.04 1.42 7.23
N PRO A 39 12.75 2.12 6.12
CA PRO A 39 13.79 2.58 5.21
C PRO A 39 14.85 3.45 5.90
N MET A 40 14.53 4.05 7.06
CA MET A 40 15.49 4.82 7.85
C MET A 40 16.71 3.96 8.27
N SER A 41 16.50 2.71 8.69
CA SER A 41 17.60 1.84 9.13
C SER A 41 18.57 1.48 8.01
N LEU A 42 18.12 1.56 6.75
CA LEU A 42 18.94 1.32 5.56
C LEU A 42 19.66 2.60 5.11
N LEU A 43 19.01 3.75 5.26
CA LEU A 43 19.51 5.05 4.80
C LEU A 43 20.41 5.77 5.81
N GLU A 44 20.40 5.38 7.09
CA GLU A 44 21.30 5.89 8.14
C GLU A 44 22.80 5.73 7.80
N SER A 45 23.13 4.83 6.87
CA SER A 45 24.51 4.59 6.44
C SER A 45 25.13 5.76 5.65
N ASP A 46 24.35 6.69 5.09
CA ASP A 46 24.86 7.90 4.41
C ASP A 46 24.03 9.16 4.74
N LYS A 47 24.66 10.12 5.43
CA LYS A 47 24.05 11.38 5.89
C LYS A 47 23.39 12.20 4.78
N ARG A 48 23.88 12.15 3.53
CA ARG A 48 23.33 12.96 2.42
C ARG A 48 22.00 12.40 1.93
N HIS A 49 21.84 11.08 1.99
CA HIS A 49 20.59 10.41 1.65
C HIS A 49 19.53 10.63 2.73
N LEU A 50 19.96 10.68 4.00
CA LEU A 50 19.08 10.96 5.14
C LEU A 50 18.49 12.38 5.08
N GLU A 51 19.30 13.43 4.88
CA GLU A 51 18.79 14.81 4.78
C GLU A 51 17.82 15.00 3.60
N THR A 52 18.08 14.33 2.47
CA THR A 52 17.19 14.37 1.31
C THR A 52 15.86 13.66 1.61
N TYR A 53 15.93 12.49 2.25
CA TYR A 53 14.76 11.73 2.65
C TYR A 53 13.91 12.50 3.67
N GLU A 54 14.52 13.09 4.71
CA GLU A 54 13.83 13.90 5.71
C GLU A 54 13.13 15.12 5.09
N ARG A 55 13.83 15.83 4.20
CA ARG A 55 13.24 16.97 3.49
C ARG A 55 12.03 16.52 2.66
N ILE A 56 12.13 15.42 1.90
CA ILE A 56 11.01 14.89 1.12
C ILE A 56 9.87 14.39 2.02
N SER A 57 10.17 13.66 3.10
CA SER A 57 9.18 13.13 4.05
C SER A 57 8.43 14.25 4.77
N SER A 58 9.10 15.35 5.12
CA SER A 58 8.48 16.50 5.78
C SER A 58 7.43 17.20 4.89
N PHE A 59 7.59 17.15 3.57
CA PHE A 59 6.58 17.64 2.62
C PHE A 59 5.45 16.64 2.38
N LEU A 60 5.69 15.35 2.61
CA LEU A 60 4.74 14.26 2.36
C LEU A 60 3.90 13.87 3.59
N ASN A 61 3.96 14.66 4.68
CA ASN A 61 3.17 14.49 5.91
C ASN A 61 3.24 13.09 6.56
N ASN A 62 4.30 12.31 6.31
CA ASN A 62 4.40 10.90 6.72
C ASN A 62 3.24 10.02 6.24
N ASP A 63 2.55 10.37 5.16
CA ASP A 63 1.50 9.52 4.63
C ASP A 63 2.11 8.31 3.89
N THR A 64 1.52 7.14 4.07
CA THR A 64 1.89 5.92 3.34
C THR A 64 0.95 5.74 2.16
N ALA A 65 1.50 5.76 0.94
CA ALA A 65 0.73 5.54 -0.27
C ALA A 65 0.74 4.05 -0.66
N LEU A 66 -0.44 3.43 -0.67
CA LEU A 66 -0.69 2.12 -1.28
C LEU A 66 -1.09 2.33 -2.74
N VAL A 67 -0.33 1.76 -3.67
CA VAL A 67 -0.63 1.80 -5.10
C VAL A 67 -1.08 0.43 -5.57
N ILE A 68 -2.33 0.35 -6.04
CA ILE A 68 -2.94 -0.88 -6.55
C ILE A 68 -3.04 -0.75 -8.07
N SER A 69 -2.39 -1.65 -8.78
CA SER A 69 -2.49 -1.75 -10.24
C SER A 69 -3.51 -2.80 -10.63
N ILE A 70 -4.46 -2.43 -11.48
CA ILE A 70 -5.50 -3.32 -12.00
C ILE A 70 -5.36 -3.40 -13.51
N GLU A 71 -5.12 -4.60 -14.01
CA GLU A 71 -5.07 -4.90 -15.44
C GLU A 71 -6.35 -5.63 -15.88
N SER A 72 -7.07 -5.07 -16.85
CA SER A 72 -8.26 -5.67 -17.45
C SER A 72 -8.63 -5.01 -18.77
N ASP A 73 -9.07 -5.80 -19.75
CA ASP A 73 -9.66 -5.28 -20.99
C ASP A 73 -11.04 -4.63 -20.77
N GLN A 74 -11.66 -4.84 -19.60
CA GLN A 74 -13.01 -4.40 -19.29
C GLN A 74 -13.06 -3.11 -18.45
N ILE A 75 -11.93 -2.42 -18.21
CA ILE A 75 -11.87 -1.18 -17.41
C ILE A 75 -12.91 -0.16 -17.86
N PHE A 76 -13.00 0.09 -19.17
CA PHE A 76 -13.94 1.04 -19.77
C PHE A 76 -15.24 0.36 -20.20
N THR A 77 -15.86 -0.34 -19.26
CA THR A 77 -17.22 -0.86 -19.37
C THR A 77 -18.03 -0.45 -18.14
N SER A 78 -19.36 -0.54 -18.20
CA SER A 78 -20.19 -0.24 -17.03
C SER A 78 -19.79 -1.12 -15.83
N THR A 79 -19.52 -2.40 -16.07
CA THR A 79 -19.13 -3.36 -15.04
C THR A 79 -17.73 -3.08 -14.50
N GLY A 80 -16.76 -2.79 -15.38
CA GLY A 80 -15.39 -2.48 -14.95
C GLY A 80 -15.30 -1.21 -14.10
N LEU A 81 -15.98 -0.15 -14.51
CA LEU A 81 -16.07 1.08 -13.72
C LEU A 81 -16.79 0.86 -12.39
N ASP A 82 -17.81 0.01 -12.35
CA ASP A 82 -18.50 -0.36 -11.11
C ASP A 82 -17.59 -1.14 -10.16
N HIS A 83 -16.79 -2.09 -10.67
CA HIS A 83 -15.80 -2.83 -9.87
C HIS A 83 -14.73 -1.91 -9.29
N ILE A 84 -14.17 -1.01 -10.10
CA ILE A 84 -13.16 -0.03 -9.64
C ILE A 84 -13.76 0.87 -8.56
N ARG A 85 -15.02 1.29 -8.70
CA ARG A 85 -15.74 2.05 -7.68
C ARG A 85 -15.90 1.26 -6.39
N LYS A 86 -16.40 0.03 -6.44
CA LYS A 86 -16.55 -0.84 -5.26
C LYS A 86 -15.25 -1.06 -4.51
N ILE A 87 -14.14 -1.30 -5.24
CA ILE A 87 -12.81 -1.43 -4.62
C ILE A 87 -12.41 -0.12 -3.94
N SER A 88 -12.57 1.01 -4.62
CA SER A 88 -12.25 2.32 -4.07
C SER A 88 -13.13 2.68 -2.86
N ASP A 89 -14.43 2.34 -2.88
CA ASP A 89 -15.37 2.54 -1.77
C ASP A 89 -14.97 1.67 -0.55
N ALA A 90 -14.58 0.42 -0.79
CA ALA A 90 -14.14 -0.51 0.25
C ALA A 90 -12.85 -0.03 0.94
N ILE A 91 -11.93 0.55 0.17
CA ILE A 91 -10.73 1.21 0.69
C ILE A 91 -11.10 2.49 1.45
N THR A 92 -12.03 3.28 0.92
CA THR A 92 -12.55 4.50 1.55
C THR A 92 -13.11 4.26 2.96
N SER A 93 -13.63 3.06 3.19
CA SER A 93 -14.22 2.65 4.46
C SER A 93 -13.22 2.12 5.49
N GLN A 94 -11.93 2.03 5.16
CA GLN A 94 -10.90 1.55 6.09
C GLN A 94 -10.45 2.67 7.05
N ASP A 95 -10.16 2.28 8.29
CA ASP A 95 -9.64 3.21 9.29
C ASP A 95 -8.22 3.70 8.92
N GLY A 96 -7.89 4.92 9.32
CA GLY A 96 -6.60 5.56 9.02
C GLY A 96 -6.40 6.04 7.58
N LEU A 97 -7.40 5.91 6.71
CA LEU A 97 -7.33 6.43 5.34
C LEU A 97 -7.46 7.96 5.33
N VAL A 98 -6.60 8.62 4.54
CA VAL A 98 -6.61 10.06 4.26
C VAL A 98 -7.30 10.37 2.94
N ASP A 99 -6.98 9.63 1.87
CA ASP A 99 -7.50 9.91 0.52
C ASP A 99 -7.44 8.67 -0.40
N VAL A 100 -8.35 8.59 -1.38
CA VAL A 100 -8.32 7.61 -2.47
C VAL A 100 -8.41 8.34 -3.81
N LYS A 101 -7.41 8.12 -4.67
CA LYS A 101 -7.42 8.58 -6.06
C LYS A 101 -7.54 7.40 -7.01
N SER A 102 -8.62 7.36 -7.78
CA SER A 102 -8.86 6.39 -8.85
C SER A 102 -9.69 7.01 -9.98
N LEU A 103 -9.92 6.28 -11.07
CA LEU A 103 -10.84 6.73 -12.12
C LEU A 103 -12.22 7.14 -11.57
N THR A 104 -12.72 6.43 -10.57
CA THR A 104 -14.08 6.66 -10.02
C THR A 104 -14.10 7.59 -8.83
N HIS A 105 -12.96 7.78 -8.16
CA HIS A 105 -12.81 8.62 -6.98
C HIS A 105 -11.97 9.89 -7.23
N SER A 106 -11.76 10.25 -8.50
CA SER A 106 -11.10 11.51 -8.87
C SER A 106 -12.08 12.56 -9.34
N TYR A 107 -11.70 13.82 -9.20
CA TYR A 107 -12.46 14.97 -9.68
C TYR A 107 -11.66 15.72 -10.74
N LYS A 108 -12.36 16.29 -11.71
CA LYS A 108 -11.78 17.18 -12.72
C LYS A 108 -12.36 18.59 -12.60
N PRO A 109 -11.54 19.63 -12.81
CA PRO A 109 -12.03 20.99 -12.93
C PRO A 109 -12.72 21.17 -14.29
N VAL A 110 -13.94 21.70 -14.28
CA VAL A 110 -14.66 22.11 -15.49
C VAL A 110 -15.06 23.57 -15.37
N ARG A 111 -14.76 24.36 -16.41
CA ARG A 111 -15.12 25.77 -16.44
C ARG A 111 -16.64 25.93 -16.52
N LYS A 112 -17.20 26.71 -15.60
CA LYS A 112 -18.61 27.08 -15.58
C LYS A 112 -18.71 28.61 -15.46
N GLY A 113 -18.79 29.28 -16.61
CA GLY A 113 -18.73 30.74 -16.70
C GLY A 113 -17.33 31.28 -16.36
N LEU A 114 -17.25 32.13 -15.32
CA LEU A 114 -16.01 32.71 -14.81
C LEU A 114 -15.34 31.89 -13.69
N ALA A 115 -15.98 30.81 -13.22
CA ALA A 115 -15.47 29.96 -12.15
C ALA A 115 -15.16 28.54 -12.63
N PHE A 116 -14.37 27.81 -11.86
CA PHE A 116 -14.16 26.38 -12.03
C PHE A 116 -15.01 25.60 -11.04
N LYS A 117 -15.69 24.55 -11.52
CA LYS A 117 -16.39 23.60 -10.68
C LYS A 117 -15.67 22.25 -10.74
N MET A 118 -15.38 21.69 -9.58
CA MET A 118 -14.91 20.31 -9.48
C MET A 118 -16.10 19.37 -9.72
N VAL A 119 -15.96 18.48 -10.69
CA VAL A 119 -16.97 17.45 -11.00
C VAL A 119 -16.31 16.07 -10.98
N PRO A 120 -17.04 15.01 -10.62
CA PRO A 120 -16.51 13.65 -10.68
C PRO A 120 -15.95 13.34 -12.06
N PHE A 121 -14.79 12.69 -12.10
CA PHE A 121 -14.17 12.26 -13.35
C PHE A 121 -15.04 11.22 -14.05
N VAL A 122 -15.49 10.21 -13.30
CA VAL A 122 -16.52 9.25 -13.70
C VAL A 122 -17.78 9.50 -12.86
N PRO A 123 -18.90 9.91 -13.48
CA PRO A 123 -20.16 10.13 -12.76
C PRO A 123 -20.67 8.87 -12.03
N ASN A 124 -21.35 9.07 -10.90
CA ASN A 124 -21.98 8.00 -10.11
C ASN A 124 -23.37 7.57 -10.64
N ALA A 125 -23.71 7.94 -11.87
CA ALA A 125 -24.97 7.57 -12.53
C ALA A 125 -24.73 6.45 -13.55
N LYS A 126 -25.82 5.80 -14.01
CA LYS A 126 -25.74 4.88 -15.15
C LYS A 126 -25.19 5.64 -16.37
N LEU A 127 -24.06 5.15 -16.88
CA LEU A 127 -23.40 5.74 -18.04
C LEU A 127 -23.89 5.05 -19.32
N THR A 128 -24.13 5.85 -20.34
CA THR A 128 -24.33 5.36 -21.71
C THR A 128 -22.99 4.93 -22.31
N GLU A 129 -23.01 4.04 -23.30
CA GLU A 129 -21.80 3.61 -24.01
C GLU A 129 -21.02 4.79 -24.60
N LYS A 130 -21.73 5.81 -25.12
CA LYS A 130 -21.09 7.05 -25.62
C LYS A 130 -20.31 7.80 -24.55
N GLN A 131 -20.86 7.87 -23.33
CA GLN A 131 -20.16 8.52 -22.20
C GLN A 131 -18.94 7.71 -21.78
N ILE A 132 -19.05 6.38 -21.74
CA ILE A 132 -17.92 5.50 -21.40
C ILE A 132 -16.82 5.63 -22.45
N ALA A 133 -17.16 5.65 -23.74
CA ALA A 133 -16.20 5.86 -24.83
C ALA A 133 -15.49 7.21 -24.70
N SER A 134 -16.22 8.28 -24.37
CA SER A 134 -15.62 9.61 -24.13
C SER A 134 -14.70 9.63 -22.90
N ILE A 135 -15.06 8.95 -21.82
CA ILE A 135 -14.21 8.79 -20.64
C ILE A 135 -12.93 8.02 -21.01
N ARG A 136 -13.05 6.94 -21.79
CA ARG A 136 -11.89 6.16 -22.28
C ARG A 136 -10.96 7.04 -23.09
N GLU A 137 -11.49 7.72 -24.10
CA GLU A 137 -10.73 8.59 -24.98
C GLU A 137 -9.99 9.67 -24.18
N PHE A 138 -10.68 10.35 -23.26
CA PHE A 138 -10.05 11.35 -22.41
C PHE A 138 -8.95 10.73 -21.54
N SER A 139 -9.19 9.55 -20.96
CA SER A 139 -8.24 8.90 -20.04
C SER A 139 -6.95 8.49 -20.73
N VAL A 140 -7.02 8.04 -21.99
CA VAL A 140 -5.84 7.60 -22.76
C VAL A 140 -5.19 8.72 -23.58
N THR A 141 -5.79 9.91 -23.66
CA THR A 141 -5.24 11.05 -24.43
C THR A 141 -4.74 12.17 -23.53
N HIS A 142 -5.47 12.50 -22.46
CA HIS A 142 -5.17 13.69 -21.67
C HIS A 142 -3.91 13.49 -20.82
N PRO A 143 -2.93 14.42 -20.87
CA PRO A 143 -1.65 14.30 -20.14
C PRO A 143 -1.74 14.17 -18.61
N LEU A 144 -2.88 14.50 -18.02
CA LEU A 144 -3.11 14.47 -16.57
C LEU A 144 -3.67 13.12 -16.10
N VAL A 145 -4.06 12.25 -17.04
CA VAL A 145 -4.64 10.93 -16.75
C VAL A 145 -3.80 9.83 -17.40
N ARG A 146 -3.38 10.03 -18.65
CA ARG A 146 -2.56 9.10 -19.41
C ARG A 146 -1.16 8.94 -18.80
N ASN A 147 -0.77 7.69 -18.56
CA ASN A 147 0.46 7.28 -17.85
C ASN A 147 0.55 7.75 -16.39
N ILE A 148 -0.54 8.26 -15.82
CA ILE A 148 -0.60 8.67 -14.41
C ILE A 148 -1.64 7.82 -13.66
N MET A 149 -2.82 7.64 -14.24
CA MET A 149 -3.93 6.87 -13.66
C MET A 149 -4.38 5.73 -14.57
N VAL A 150 -4.12 5.86 -15.88
CA VAL A 150 -4.43 4.86 -16.90
C VAL A 150 -3.26 4.73 -17.87
N SER A 151 -2.92 3.50 -18.22
CA SER A 151 -2.00 3.13 -19.31
C SER A 151 -2.40 3.71 -20.67
N ARG A 152 -1.45 3.74 -21.62
CA ARG A 152 -1.69 4.28 -22.98
C ARG A 152 -2.72 3.48 -23.77
N ASP A 153 -2.82 2.17 -23.56
CA ASP A 153 -3.76 1.28 -24.22
C ASP A 153 -5.12 1.20 -23.51
N GLY A 154 -5.19 1.73 -22.29
CA GLY A 154 -6.40 1.73 -21.46
C GLY A 154 -6.67 0.40 -20.77
N LYS A 155 -5.69 -0.50 -20.68
CA LYS A 155 -5.83 -1.84 -20.08
C LYS A 155 -5.39 -1.93 -18.63
N ILE A 156 -4.61 -0.96 -18.16
CA ILE A 156 -4.15 -0.86 -16.78
C ILE A 156 -4.65 0.45 -16.18
N THR A 157 -5.21 0.40 -14.96
CA THR A 157 -5.55 1.56 -14.14
C THR A 157 -4.96 1.45 -12.73
N LEU A 158 -4.67 2.60 -12.13
CA LEU A 158 -4.16 2.69 -10.76
C LEU A 158 -5.24 3.18 -9.79
N ILE A 159 -5.25 2.60 -8.60
CA ILE A 159 -5.91 3.14 -7.41
C ILE A 159 -4.80 3.48 -6.42
N THR A 160 -4.70 4.74 -6.03
CA THR A 160 -3.77 5.21 -5.00
C THR A 160 -4.55 5.51 -3.74
N ALA A 161 -4.24 4.81 -2.66
CA ALA A 161 -4.83 5.01 -1.34
C ALA A 161 -3.77 5.54 -0.38
N THR A 162 -4.04 6.68 0.23
CA THR A 162 -3.11 7.34 1.14
C THR A 162 -3.58 7.11 2.56
N TYR A 163 -2.75 6.48 3.39
CA TYR A 163 -3.02 6.21 4.80
C TYR A 163 -2.12 7.06 5.69
N LYS A 164 -2.66 7.47 6.85
CA LYS A 164 -1.87 8.10 7.89
C LYS A 164 -0.96 7.04 8.49
N ARG A 165 0.37 7.23 8.41
CA ARG A 165 1.32 6.33 9.07
C ARG A 165 1.27 6.59 10.57
N ASP A 166 0.76 5.64 11.35
CA ASP A 166 0.97 5.65 12.80
C ASP A 166 2.33 4.99 13.08
N LEU A 167 3.31 5.79 13.50
CA LEU A 167 4.66 5.33 13.86
C LEU A 167 4.68 4.60 15.22
N ARG A 168 3.52 4.36 15.84
CA ARG A 168 3.39 3.64 17.10
C ARG A 168 3.17 2.15 16.84
N THR A 169 4.24 1.43 16.52
CA THR A 169 4.27 -0.01 16.77
C THR A 169 4.56 -0.24 18.27
N SER A 170 3.64 -0.94 18.93
CA SER A 170 3.80 -1.49 20.28
C SER A 170 4.77 -2.66 20.30
#